data_AF-A0A1Q3N1E1-F1
#
_entry.id   AF-A0A1Q3N1E1-F1
#
_cell.length_a   1.000
_cell.length_b   1.000
_cell.length_c   1.000
_cell.angle_alpha   90.00
_cell.angle_beta   90.00
_cell.angle_gamma   90.00
#
_symmetry.space_group_name_H-M   'P 1'
#
loop_
_entity.id
_entity.type
_entity.pdbx_description
1 polymer ?
#
loop_
_entity_poly.entity_id
_entity_poly.type
_entity_poly.pdbx_seq_one_letter_code
_entity_poly.pdbx_strand_id
1 'polypeptide(L)'
;MVRIISDIHVAEYYSQGLGMPSAFKKNPDSLSLYYNSILHHHQISYDSFMNAYRWLMKHPVIMDSIYNQVLSNLEQLRKEYPNNTGKPGARNPEDDPSKTRDTAAGNNATNIQEAGEI
;
A
#
# COMPACT_ATOMS: atom_id res chain seq x y z
N MET A 1 20.08 -10.07 -3.05
CA MET A 1 19.23 -11.14 -2.50
C MET A 1 18.08 -10.62 -1.62
N VAL A 2 18.34 -9.75 -0.64
CA VAL A 2 17.30 -9.15 0.23
C VAL A 2 16.07 -8.66 -0.53
N ARG A 3 16.25 -7.81 -1.55
CA ARG A 3 15.14 -7.25 -2.36
C ARG A 3 14.27 -8.33 -3.03
N ILE A 4 14.91 -9.35 -3.62
CA ILE A 4 14.23 -10.47 -4.30
C ILE A 4 13.37 -11.23 -3.30
N ILE A 5 13.90 -11.51 -2.11
CA ILE A 5 13.18 -12.22 -1.05
C ILE A 5 12.01 -11.38 -0.51
N SER A 6 12.23 -10.07 -0.31
CA SER A 6 11.14 -9.14 0.05
C SER A 6 10.00 -9.17 -0.96
N ASP A 7 10.30 -9.06 -2.25
CA ASP A 7 9.28 -9.05 -3.32
C ASP A 7 8.55 -10.41 -3.41
N ILE A 8 9.26 -11.52 -3.21
CA ILE A 8 8.66 -12.85 -3.12
C ILE A 8 7.65 -12.92 -1.98
N HIS A 9 7.99 -12.43 -0.79
CA HIS A 9 7.05 -12.43 0.35
C HIS A 9 5.82 -11.57 0.07
N VAL A 10 5.98 -10.43 -0.59
CA VAL A 10 4.86 -9.58 -1.02
C VAL A 10 3.98 -10.35 -2.01
N ALA A 11 4.55 -10.97 -3.04
CA ALA A 11 3.81 -11.80 -4.00
C ALA A 11 3.09 -12.99 -3.35
N GLU A 12 3.71 -13.65 -2.38
CA GLU A 12 3.08 -14.72 -1.63
C GLU A 12 1.84 -14.23 -0.87
N TYR A 13 1.93 -13.05 -0.25
CA TYR A 13 0.79 -12.42 0.42
C TYR A 13 -0.33 -12.10 -0.58
N TYR A 14 -0.02 -11.47 -1.72
CA TYR A 14 -1.01 -11.18 -2.76
C TYR A 14 -1.61 -12.42 -3.43
N SER A 15 -0.87 -13.53 -3.46
CA SER A 15 -1.37 -14.81 -3.98
C SER A 15 -2.37 -15.52 -3.07
N GLN A 16 -2.50 -15.08 -1.81
CA GLN A 16 -3.55 -15.54 -0.90
C GLN A 16 -4.86 -14.92 -1.39
N GLY A 17 -5.72 -15.74 -2.02
CA GLY A 17 -6.87 -15.26 -2.78
C GLY A 17 -7.71 -14.21 -2.05
N LEU A 18 -7.99 -13.09 -2.74
CA LEU A 18 -8.78 -11.95 -2.26
C LEU A 18 -10.26 -12.26 -1.93
N GLY A 19 -10.65 -13.53 -1.86
CA GLY A 19 -12.06 -13.96 -1.88
C GLY A 19 -12.63 -14.52 -0.59
N MET A 20 -11.81 -15.04 0.35
CA MET A 20 -12.33 -15.63 1.58
C MET A 20 -11.32 -15.54 2.74
N PRO A 21 -11.66 -14.88 3.86
CA PRO A 21 -10.75 -14.72 5.00
C PRO A 21 -10.40 -16.04 5.72
N SER A 22 -11.09 -17.14 5.42
CA SER A 22 -10.88 -18.46 6.04
C SER A 22 -10.03 -19.43 5.22
N ALA A 23 -9.73 -19.11 3.95
CA ALA A 23 -8.96 -19.99 3.08
C ALA A 23 -7.64 -19.31 2.69
N PHE A 24 -6.61 -19.50 3.51
CA PHE A 24 -5.20 -19.15 3.21
C PHE A 24 -4.61 -20.05 2.11
N LYS A 25 -5.39 -20.39 1.08
CA LYS A 25 -4.93 -21.22 -0.02
C LYS A 25 -4.30 -20.30 -1.07
N LYS A 26 -2.98 -20.38 -1.19
CA LYS A 26 -2.22 -19.72 -2.26
C LYS A 26 -2.75 -20.23 -3.62
N ASN A 27 -3.00 -19.32 -4.56
CA ASN A 27 -3.27 -19.71 -5.94
C ASN A 27 -1.92 -20.01 -6.62
N PRO A 28 -1.62 -21.29 -6.95
CA PRO A 28 -0.32 -21.66 -7.52
C PRO A 28 -0.09 -21.01 -8.89
N ASP A 29 -1.15 -20.80 -9.68
CA ASP A 29 -1.04 -20.21 -11.01
C ASP A 29 -0.63 -18.74 -10.89
N SER A 30 -1.30 -17.96 -10.03
CA SER A 30 -0.92 -16.57 -9.76
C SER A 30 0.47 -16.46 -9.13
N LEU A 31 0.81 -17.37 -8.22
CA LEU A 31 2.12 -17.37 -7.57
C LEU A 31 3.26 -17.62 -8.56
N SER A 32 3.07 -18.56 -9.49
CA SER A 32 4.07 -18.86 -10.53
C SER A 32 4.32 -17.65 -11.44
N LEU A 33 3.26 -16.92 -11.81
CA LEU A 33 3.37 -15.70 -12.61
C LEU A 33 4.11 -14.59 -11.86
N TYR A 34 3.81 -14.40 -10.57
CA TYR A 34 4.53 -13.41 -9.75
C TYR A 34 6.00 -13.75 -9.61
N TYR A 35 6.35 -15.01 -9.36
CA TYR A 35 7.74 -15.42 -9.24
C TYR A 35 8.50 -15.19 -10.54
N ASN A 36 7.91 -15.54 -11.68
CA ASN A 36 8.51 -15.28 -12.98
C ASN A 36 8.71 -13.77 -13.20
N SER A 37 7.70 -12.95 -12.90
CA SER A 37 7.79 -11.49 -13.03
C SER A 37 8.86 -10.87 -12.13
N ILE A 38 8.98 -11.32 -10.88
CA ILE A 38 9.97 -10.82 -9.92
C ILE A 38 11.37 -11.20 -10.40
N LEU A 39 11.60 -12.46 -10.74
CA LEU A 39 12.91 -12.93 -11.19
C LEU A 39 13.35 -12.22 -12.47
N HIS A 40 12.42 -12.01 -13.40
CA HIS A 40 12.67 -11.21 -14.61
C HIS A 40 12.99 -9.74 -14.29
N HIS A 41 12.26 -9.12 -13.36
CA HIS A 41 12.53 -7.75 -12.90
C HIS A 41 13.95 -7.60 -12.32
N HIS A 42 14.40 -8.59 -11.55
CA HIS A 42 15.76 -8.64 -10.99
C HIS A 42 16.82 -9.20 -11.95
N GLN A 43 16.44 -9.52 -13.20
CA GLN A 43 17.33 -10.06 -14.24
C GLN A 43 18.07 -11.34 -13.81
N ILE A 44 17.41 -12.21 -13.05
CA ILE A 44 17.98 -13.44 -12.50
C ILE A 44 17.20 -14.64 -13.01
N SER A 45 17.92 -15.69 -13.43
CA SER A 45 17.29 -16.95 -13.79
C SER A 45 16.83 -17.71 -12.55
N TYR A 46 15.81 -18.56 -12.70
CA TYR A 46 15.33 -19.41 -11.62
C TYR A 46 16.45 -20.29 -11.02
N ASP A 47 17.31 -20.87 -11.87
CA ASP A 47 18.42 -21.70 -11.41
C ASP A 47 19.45 -20.90 -10.60
N SER A 48 19.77 -19.69 -11.04
CA SER A 48 20.69 -18.80 -10.31
C SER A 48 20.10 -18.41 -8.95
N PHE A 49 18.81 -18.09 -8.91
CA PHE A 49 18.10 -17.83 -7.66
C PHE A 49 18.14 -19.06 -6.73
N MET A 50 17.81 -20.24 -7.24
CA MET A 50 17.79 -21.48 -6.45
C MET A 50 19.17 -21.86 -5.94
N ASN A 51 20.23 -21.63 -6.72
CA ASN A 51 21.59 -21.86 -6.28
C ASN A 51 21.99 -20.92 -5.14
N ALA A 52 21.68 -19.63 -5.26
CA ALA A 52 21.91 -18.65 -4.21
C ALA A 52 21.10 -18.98 -2.94
N TYR A 53 19.83 -19.36 -3.11
CA TYR A 53 18.95 -19.75 -2.01
C TYR A 53 19.44 -21.00 -1.28
N ARG A 54 19.84 -22.05 -2.02
CA ARG A 54 20.41 -23.28 -1.44
C ARG A 54 21.71 -23.02 -0.70
N TRP A 55 22.55 -22.12 -1.21
CA TRP A 55 23.76 -21.71 -0.51
C TRP A 55 23.41 -21.00 0.81
N LEU A 56 22.42 -20.11 0.79
CA LEU A 56 21.90 -19.42 1.96
C LEU A 56 21.36 -20.37 3.03
N MET A 57 20.62 -21.41 2.63
CA MET A 57 20.13 -22.44 3.56
C MET A 57 21.25 -23.19 4.29
N LYS A 58 22.47 -23.22 3.74
CA LYS A 58 23.65 -23.82 4.38
C LYS A 58 24.41 -22.85 5.29
N HIS A 59 24.07 -21.56 5.27
CA HIS A 59 24.73 -20.49 6.03
C HIS A 59 23.71 -19.74 6.90
N PRO A 60 23.21 -20.35 7.99
CA PRO A 60 22.10 -19.81 8.78
C PRO A 60 22.38 -18.41 9.33
N VAL A 61 23.61 -18.11 9.76
CA VAL A 61 23.99 -16.78 10.27
C VAL A 61 23.77 -15.67 9.22
N ILE A 62 24.08 -15.97 7.96
CA ILE A 62 23.89 -15.03 6.84
C ILE A 62 22.41 -14.94 6.48
N MET A 63 21.69 -16.07 6.53
CA MET A 63 20.25 -16.12 6.32
C MET A 63 19.52 -15.24 7.34
N ASP A 64 19.87 -15.32 8.63
CA ASP A 64 19.28 -14.51 9.69
C ASP A 64 19.52 -13.02 9.45
N SER A 65 20.75 -12.64 9.06
CA SER A 65 21.08 -11.25 8.71
C SER A 65 20.26 -10.73 7.53
N ILE A 66 20.11 -11.54 6.47
CA ILE A 66 19.29 -11.20 5.31
C ILE A 66 17.82 -11.08 5.71
N TYR A 67 17.33 -11.99 6.54
CA TYR A 67 15.93 -11.98 6.97
C TYR A 67 15.60 -10.75 7.83
N ASN A 68 16.51 -10.34 8.71
CA ASN A 68 16.37 -9.10 9.48
C ASN A 68 16.27 -7.86 8.55
N GLN A 69 17.05 -7.83 7.46
CA GLN A 69 16.95 -6.77 6.46
C GLN A 69 15.65 -6.84 5.67
N VAL A 70 15.18 -8.04 5.30
CA VAL A 70 13.88 -8.25 4.65
C VAL A 70 12.75 -7.71 5.52
N LEU A 71 12.73 -8.04 6.81
CA LEU A 71 11.73 -7.55 7.76
C LEU A 71 11.77 -6.02 7.89
N SER A 72 12.97 -5.43 7.97
CA SER A 72 13.12 -3.97 8.01
C SER A 72 12.54 -3.31 6.76
N ASN A 73 12.81 -3.86 5.57
CA ASN A 73 12.25 -3.35 4.32
C ASN A 73 10.72 -3.47 4.29
N LEU A 74 10.16 -4.62 4.70
CA LEU A 74 8.70 -4.79 4.74
C LEU A 74 8.03 -3.82 5.71
N GLU A 75 8.66 -3.53 6.84
CA GLU A 75 8.16 -2.53 7.80
C GLU A 75 8.23 -1.11 7.22
N GLN A 76 9.26 -0.78 6.43
CA GLN A 76 9.33 0.49 5.71
C GLN A 76 8.22 0.59 4.65
N LEU A 77 8.03 -0.45 3.83
CA LEU A 77 6.95 -0.49 2.84
C LEU A 77 5.58 -0.34 3.50
N ARG A 78 5.36 -0.97 4.66
CA ARG A 78 4.11 -0.82 5.42
C ARG A 78 3.87 0.61 5.87
N LYS A 79 4.92 1.33 6.27
CA LYS A 79 4.83 2.74 6.68
C LYS A 79 4.57 3.67 5.49
N GLU A 80 5.18 3.37 4.35
CA GLU A 80 5.02 4.13 3.10
C GLU A 80 3.63 3.91 2.48
N TYR A 81 3.09 2.70 2.59
CA TYR A 81 1.78 2.32 2.09
C TYR A 81 0.87 1.85 3.23
N PRO A 82 0.41 2.77 4.10
CA PRO A 82 -0.53 2.41 5.15
C PRO A 82 -1.82 1.93 4.49
N ASN A 83 -2.22 0.69 4.77
CA ASN A 83 -3.50 0.15 4.31
C ASN A 83 -4.63 1.07 4.80
N ASN A 84 -5.30 1.77 3.89
CA ASN A 84 -6.58 2.45 4.14
C ASN A 84 -7.71 1.43 4.32
N THR A 85 -7.51 0.38 5.12
CA THR A 85 -8.60 -0.44 5.65
C THR A 85 -9.28 0.35 6.77
N GLY A 86 -9.88 1.47 6.38
CA GLY A 86 -10.81 2.19 7.20
C GLY A 86 -11.95 1.25 7.55
N LYS A 87 -12.22 1.15 8.86
CA LYS A 87 -13.62 1.15 9.30
C LYS A 87 -14.34 2.28 8.54
N PRO A 88 -15.58 2.08 8.05
CA PRO A 88 -16.38 3.19 7.54
C PRO A 88 -16.67 4.13 8.73
N GLY A 89 -16.02 5.30 8.80
CA GLY A 89 -16.28 6.22 9.90
C GLY A 89 -15.28 7.34 10.22
N ALA A 90 -14.35 7.71 9.34
CA ALA A 90 -13.58 8.93 9.52
C ALA A 90 -13.31 9.60 8.16
N ARG A 91 -14.35 10.26 7.62
CA ARG A 91 -14.11 11.41 6.74
C ARG A 91 -13.46 12.47 7.61
N ASN A 92 -12.34 13.04 7.18
CA ASN A 92 -11.92 14.33 7.71
C ASN A 92 -13.09 15.31 7.51
N PRO A 93 -13.58 16.01 8.56
CA PRO A 93 -14.67 16.97 8.43
C PRO A 93 -14.36 18.15 7.50
N GLU A 94 -13.13 18.25 7.01
CA GLU A 94 -12.64 19.34 6.15
C GLU A 94 -12.77 19.04 4.66
N ASP A 95 -13.00 17.78 4.26
CA ASP A 95 -13.13 17.38 2.85
C ASP A 95 -14.59 17.27 2.38
N ASP A 96 -15.53 17.97 3.03
CA ASP A 96 -16.90 18.10 2.55
C ASP A 96 -17.06 19.35 1.66
N PRO A 97 -17.06 19.22 0.32
CA PRO A 97 -17.31 20.34 -0.58
C PRO A 97 -18.75 20.89 -0.50
N SER A 98 -19.60 20.35 0.39
CA SER A 98 -20.96 20.85 0.63
C SER A 98 -21.00 22.06 1.57
N LYS A 99 -19.88 22.50 2.17
CA LYS A 99 -19.85 23.62 3.14
C LYS A 99 -19.37 24.97 2.58
N THR A 100 -19.49 25.21 1.28
CA THR A 100 -19.28 26.54 0.67
C THR A 100 -20.51 27.10 -0.06
N ARG A 101 -21.70 26.65 0.31
CA ARG A 101 -22.96 27.31 -0.04
C ARG A 101 -23.81 27.42 1.21
N ASP A 102 -23.50 28.42 2.03
CA ASP A 102 -24.43 29.13 2.94
C ASP A 102 -23.61 30.01 3.91
N THR A 103 -22.82 30.93 3.37
CA THR A 103 -22.39 32.12 4.10
C THR A 103 -22.23 33.28 3.11
N ALA A 104 -23.31 33.52 2.35
CA ALA A 104 -23.50 34.72 1.55
C ALA A 104 -24.94 35.20 1.74
N ALA A 105 -25.37 35.35 3.00
CA ALA A 105 -26.59 36.05 3.34
C ALA A 105 -26.48 36.54 4.79
N GLY A 106 -26.48 37.86 4.96
CA GLY A 106 -26.48 38.52 6.25
C GLY A 106 -25.10 39.01 6.66
N ASN A 107 -24.74 40.21 6.22
CA ASN A 107 -24.62 41.37 7.12
C ASN A 107 -24.26 42.62 6.29
N ASN A 108 -24.97 43.71 6.57
CA ASN A 108 -24.74 45.09 6.12
C ASN A 108 -25.17 45.48 4.71
N ALA A 109 -26.49 45.62 4.54
CA ALA A 109 -27.03 46.78 3.84
C ALA A 109 -27.80 47.61 4.87
N THR A 110 -27.36 48.83 5.15
CA THR A 110 -28.20 50.05 5.28
C THR A 110 -27.32 51.19 5.76
N ASN A 111 -26.73 51.95 4.83
CA ASN A 111 -26.70 53.40 4.91
C ASN A 111 -26.32 53.99 3.54
N ILE A 112 -27.22 54.78 2.94
CA ILE A 112 -27.01 56.03 2.20
C ILE A 112 -28.39 56.49 1.65
N GLN A 113 -28.90 57.53 2.31
CA GLN A 113 -29.60 58.76 1.84
C GLN A 113 -30.17 58.93 0.42
N GLU A 114 -31.29 59.70 0.43
CA GLU A 114 -31.85 60.60 -0.62
C GLU A 114 -32.49 59.93 -1.85
N ALA A 115 -33.56 60.41 -2.51
CA ALA A 115 -34.41 61.61 -2.50
C ALA A 115 -35.81 61.14 -3.03
N GLY A 116 -36.97 61.68 -2.64
CA GLY A 116 -37.57 62.89 -3.23
C GLY A 116 -38.82 62.53 -4.08
N GLU A 117 -39.90 63.32 -3.90
CA GLU A 117 -41.08 63.49 -4.79
C GLU A 117 -42.05 62.29 -4.96
N ILE A 118 -43.40 62.40 -4.91
CA ILE A 118 -44.39 63.48 -5.06
C ILE A 118 -45.59 63.17 -4.14
#